data_AF-A0A1X7J4H1-F1
#
_entry.id   AF-A0A1X7J4H1-F1
#
_cell.length_a   1.000
_cell.length_b   1.000
_cell.length_c   1.000
_cell.angle_alpha   90.00
_cell.angle_beta   90.00
_cell.angle_gamma   90.00
#
_symmetry.space_group_name_H-M   'P 1'
#
loop_
_entity.id
_entity.type
_entity.pdbx_description
1 polymer ?
#
loop_
_entity_poly.entity_id
_entity_poly.type
_entity_poly.pdbx_seq_one_letter_code
_entity_poly.pdbx_strand_id
1 'polypeptide(L)'
;MRAKKTILSLIALVFVFLLLPVVSSEGFSFKAGTRVGGLSHVTLWYACLGVEKDTKGVFTDKILKEISDSIDDIRAFNEKIKRDFGLKSGLSHRYYFHWGYNENPKHTADHKRYLRGKVDIDGRSLDRRTMDRLFSALNYEWRKRKSQIDRVISRNMSFLSPREREGLAAILYSIHILGDYSTDSREQMTPLASLDPIVRELTGGLNKLFGSGNSASASLAGGVWFRSHCDFIKEGQQAQDILNILMAHLPSLFAPAMDQRMDGLILDPYMAWRIENWSLVGSPSGGRTKH
;
A
#
# COMPACT_ATOMS: atom_id res chain seq x y z
N MET A 1 20.10 -25.71 -24.25
CA MET A 1 19.83 -24.37 -24.84
C MET A 1 18.79 -23.53 -24.07
N ARG A 2 17.71 -24.10 -23.50
CA ARG A 2 16.68 -23.30 -22.79
C ARG A 2 17.20 -22.58 -21.54
N ALA A 3 18.06 -23.20 -20.73
CA ALA A 3 18.61 -22.58 -19.51
C ALA A 3 19.47 -21.33 -19.74
N LYS A 4 20.22 -21.25 -20.87
CA LYS A 4 21.05 -20.08 -21.19
C LYS A 4 20.21 -18.86 -21.57
N LYS A 5 19.05 -19.05 -22.22
CA LYS A 5 18.12 -17.95 -22.53
C LYS A 5 17.50 -17.35 -21.27
N THR A 6 17.13 -18.17 -20.30
CA THR A 6 16.56 -17.71 -19.02
C THR A 6 17.55 -16.86 -18.22
N ILE A 7 18.83 -17.25 -18.18
CA ILE A 7 19.88 -16.51 -17.46
C ILE A 7 20.17 -15.15 -18.13
N LEU A 8 20.26 -15.11 -19.47
CA LEU A 8 20.46 -13.86 -20.22
C LEU A 8 19.29 -12.89 -20.05
N SER A 9 18.04 -13.38 -20.01
CA SER A 9 16.87 -12.55 -19.75
C SER A 9 16.82 -12.01 -18.32
N LEU A 10 17.26 -12.80 -17.32
CA LEU A 10 17.37 -12.32 -15.94
C LEU A 10 18.46 -11.25 -15.78
N ILE A 11 19.63 -11.45 -16.42
CA ILE A 11 20.73 -10.49 -16.39
C ILE A 11 20.33 -9.19 -17.09
N ALA A 12 19.64 -9.26 -18.23
CA ALA A 12 19.13 -8.08 -18.92
C ALA A 12 18.10 -7.31 -18.07
N LEU A 13 17.20 -8.02 -17.37
CA LEU A 13 16.23 -7.39 -16.47
C LEU A 13 16.92 -6.69 -15.29
N VAL A 14 17.91 -7.34 -14.66
CA VAL A 14 18.72 -6.77 -13.58
C VAL A 14 19.52 -5.56 -14.06
N PHE A 15 20.07 -5.60 -15.27
CA PHE A 15 20.79 -4.47 -15.86
C PHE A 15 19.88 -3.28 -16.18
N VAL A 16 18.64 -3.52 -16.61
CA VAL A 16 17.64 -2.45 -16.79
C VAL A 16 17.36 -1.78 -15.44
N PHE A 17 17.20 -2.52 -14.35
CA PHE A 17 16.96 -1.92 -13.03
C PHE A 17 18.17 -1.23 -12.41
N LEU A 18 19.40 -1.65 -12.74
CA LEU A 18 20.63 -0.99 -12.27
C LEU A 18 21.01 0.24 -13.09
N LEU A 19 20.52 0.37 -14.33
CA LEU A 19 20.88 1.45 -15.26
C LEU A 19 19.74 2.40 -15.60
N LEU A 20 18.52 2.21 -15.09
CA LEU A 20 17.48 3.23 -15.21
C LEU A 20 17.99 4.47 -14.46
N PRO A 21 18.25 5.60 -15.16
CA PRO A 21 18.48 6.84 -14.45
C PRO A 21 17.22 7.11 -13.63
N VAL A 22 17.40 7.49 -12.37
CA VAL A 22 16.33 8.11 -11.59
C VAL A 22 15.97 9.37 -12.36
N VAL A 23 14.98 9.27 -13.24
CA VAL A 23 14.45 10.42 -13.97
C VAL A 23 13.80 11.27 -12.90
N SER A 24 14.49 12.34 -12.49
CA SER A 24 13.95 13.31 -11.56
C SER A 24 12.76 13.97 -12.25
N SER A 25 11.55 13.63 -11.84
CA SER A 25 10.40 14.49 -12.09
C SER A 25 10.65 15.79 -11.33
N GLU A 26 10.92 16.86 -12.05
CA GLU A 26 10.95 18.21 -11.49
C GLU A 26 9.54 18.53 -10.97
N GLY A 27 9.36 18.43 -9.66
CA GLY A 27 8.08 18.66 -8.98
C GLY A 27 8.01 18.07 -7.58
N PHE A 28 8.70 16.96 -7.32
CA PHE A 28 8.78 16.37 -5.97
C PHE A 28 10.18 15.78 -5.73
N SER A 29 11.15 16.63 -5.39
CA SER A 29 12.51 16.17 -5.08
C SER A 29 12.57 15.60 -3.66
N PHE A 30 12.25 14.31 -3.51
CA PHE A 30 12.84 13.55 -2.41
C PHE A 30 14.33 13.42 -2.70
N LYS A 31 15.20 14.08 -1.92
CA LYS A 31 16.65 13.87 -2.05
C LYS A 31 16.90 12.36 -1.91
N ALA A 32 17.52 11.76 -2.93
CA ALA A 32 17.97 10.37 -2.87
C ALA A 32 18.79 10.20 -1.57
N GLY A 33 18.32 9.35 -0.66
CA GLY A 33 18.92 9.17 0.68
C GLY A 33 18.16 9.80 1.84
N THR A 34 17.05 10.52 1.62
CA THR A 34 16.15 10.92 2.71
C THR A 34 15.47 9.65 3.24
N ARG A 35 15.75 9.31 4.50
CA ARG A 35 15.02 8.22 5.17
C ARG A 35 13.54 8.58 5.18
N VAL A 36 12.72 7.70 4.64
CA VAL A 36 11.25 7.85 4.63
C VAL A 36 10.66 7.56 6.01
N GLY A 37 11.46 6.98 6.91
CA GLY A 37 11.12 6.79 8.32
C GLY A 37 10.70 8.10 8.99
N GLY A 38 9.42 8.22 9.31
CA GLY A 38 8.83 9.38 9.99
C GLY A 38 7.77 10.12 9.20
N LEU A 39 7.56 9.80 7.92
CA LEU A 39 6.40 10.32 7.19
C LEU A 39 5.10 9.70 7.71
N SER A 40 4.05 10.52 7.80
CA SER A 40 2.71 9.97 8.01
C SER A 40 2.32 9.06 6.84
N HIS A 41 1.49 8.04 7.09
CA HIS A 41 0.99 7.16 6.03
C HIS A 41 0.26 7.92 4.92
N VAL A 42 -0.39 9.03 5.26
CA VAL A 42 -1.02 9.94 4.29
C VAL A 42 0.01 10.56 3.36
N THR A 43 1.14 11.04 3.90
CA THR A 43 2.24 11.61 3.10
C THR A 43 2.89 10.56 2.19
N LEU A 44 3.01 9.32 2.65
CA LEU A 44 3.49 8.20 1.85
C LEU A 44 2.60 7.94 0.63
N TRP A 45 1.27 7.97 0.81
CA TRP A 45 0.35 7.82 -0.30
C TRP A 45 0.47 8.97 -1.31
N TYR A 46 0.57 10.22 -0.86
CA TYR A 46 0.80 11.34 -1.78
C TYR A 46 2.04 11.15 -2.64
N ALA A 47 3.17 10.80 -2.00
CA ALA A 47 4.43 10.58 -2.70
C ALA A 47 4.34 9.40 -3.69
N CYS A 48 3.73 8.27 -3.29
CA CYS A 48 3.61 7.10 -4.16
C CYS A 48 2.61 7.30 -5.31
N LEU A 49 1.52 8.04 -5.09
CA LEU A 49 0.50 8.27 -6.12
C LEU A 49 0.85 9.46 -7.03
N GLY A 50 1.82 10.29 -6.64
CA GLY A 50 2.16 11.52 -7.35
C GLY A 50 1.06 12.58 -7.24
N VAL A 51 0.36 12.60 -6.11
CA VAL A 51 -0.70 13.58 -5.85
C VAL A 51 -0.15 14.66 -4.93
N GLU A 52 -0.32 15.92 -5.31
CA GLU A 52 0.07 17.04 -4.46
C GLU A 52 -0.85 17.17 -3.25
N LYS A 53 -0.24 17.41 -2.08
CA LYS A 53 -0.97 17.76 -0.86
C LYS A 53 -1.72 19.07 -1.11
N ASP A 54 -2.96 19.17 -0.63
CA ASP A 54 -3.85 20.33 -0.76
C ASP A 54 -4.51 20.53 -2.14
N THR A 55 -4.38 19.57 -3.07
CA THR A 55 -5.21 19.57 -4.28
C THR A 55 -6.67 19.22 -3.96
N LYS A 56 -7.64 19.94 -4.57
CA LYS A 56 -9.09 19.63 -4.52
C LYS A 56 -9.45 18.36 -5.33
N GLY A 57 -8.51 17.43 -5.43
CA GLY A 57 -8.61 16.24 -6.26
C GLY A 57 -9.38 15.09 -5.63
N VAL A 58 -9.36 13.96 -6.33
CA VAL A 58 -10.05 12.73 -5.91
C VAL A 58 -9.41 12.12 -4.65
N PHE A 59 -8.15 12.48 -4.35
CA PHE A 59 -7.45 12.13 -3.11
C PHE A 59 -7.25 13.36 -2.23
N THR A 60 -8.23 13.63 -1.37
CA THR A 60 -8.09 14.64 -0.32
C THR A 60 -7.49 14.03 0.94
N ASP A 61 -6.88 14.87 1.78
CA ASP A 61 -6.37 14.50 3.11
C ASP A 61 -7.44 13.76 3.91
N LYS A 62 -8.70 14.20 3.79
CA LYS A 62 -9.85 13.57 4.44
C LYS A 62 -10.07 12.13 3.99
N ILE A 63 -10.03 11.85 2.69
CA ILE A 63 -10.26 10.52 2.12
C ILE A 63 -9.16 9.56 2.56
N LEU A 64 -7.91 9.99 2.42
CA LEU A 64 -6.75 9.20 2.83
C LEU A 64 -6.78 8.96 4.34
N LYS A 65 -7.10 9.98 5.14
CA LYS A 65 -7.28 9.82 6.58
C LYS A 65 -8.40 8.84 6.93
N GLU A 66 -9.56 8.88 6.27
CA GLU A 66 -10.64 7.90 6.49
C GLU A 66 -10.18 6.46 6.19
N ILE A 67 -9.32 6.27 5.19
CA ILE A 67 -8.70 4.97 4.88
C ILE A 67 -7.70 4.57 5.97
N SER A 68 -6.81 5.48 6.38
CA SER A 68 -5.84 5.21 7.46
C SER A 68 -6.54 4.87 8.76
N ASP A 69 -7.55 5.64 9.16
CA ASP A 69 -8.32 5.38 10.38
C ASP A 69 -9.02 4.01 10.32
N SER A 70 -9.47 3.58 9.13
CA SER A 70 -10.04 2.25 8.94
C SER A 70 -9.01 1.12 9.16
N ILE A 71 -7.71 1.40 9.05
CA ILE A 71 -6.61 0.47 9.31
C ILE A 71 -6.16 0.58 10.78
N ASP A 72 -5.87 1.80 11.24
CA ASP A 72 -5.17 2.09 12.50
C ASP A 72 -6.07 2.18 13.73
N ASP A 73 -7.31 2.64 13.58
CA ASP A 73 -8.17 2.87 14.75
C ASP A 73 -8.73 1.56 15.28
N ILE A 74 -7.94 0.91 16.12
CA ILE A 74 -8.26 -0.39 16.72
C ILE A 74 -8.82 -0.28 18.13
N ARG A 75 -8.97 0.93 18.70
CA ARG A 75 -9.23 1.10 20.15
C ARG A 75 -10.43 0.29 20.63
N ALA A 76 -11.57 0.43 19.97
CA ALA A 76 -12.80 -0.28 20.32
C ALA A 76 -12.65 -1.81 20.14
N PHE A 77 -11.97 -2.24 19.07
CA PHE A 77 -11.72 -3.66 18.82
C PHE A 77 -10.76 -4.25 19.85
N ASN A 78 -9.72 -3.51 20.23
CA ASN A 78 -8.72 -3.91 21.21
C ASN A 78 -9.35 -4.14 22.59
N GLU A 79 -10.20 -3.21 23.05
CA GLU A 79 -10.97 -3.39 24.30
C GLU A 79 -11.91 -4.60 24.25
N LYS A 80 -12.53 -4.84 23.09
CA LYS A 80 -13.34 -6.04 22.88
C LYS A 80 -12.50 -7.32 22.99
N ILE A 81 -11.34 -7.38 22.33
CA ILE A 81 -10.47 -8.56 22.36
C ILE A 81 -9.90 -8.79 23.77
N LYS A 82 -9.48 -7.73 24.47
CA LYS A 82 -9.02 -7.82 25.87
C LYS A 82 -10.06 -8.47 26.76
N ARG A 83 -11.31 -7.99 26.70
CA ARG A 83 -12.41 -8.54 27.50
C ARG A 83 -12.78 -9.96 27.08
N ASP A 84 -12.97 -10.22 25.79
CA ASP A 84 -13.50 -11.49 25.28
C ASP A 84 -12.49 -12.65 25.42
N PHE A 85 -11.19 -12.34 25.49
CA PHE A 85 -10.10 -13.32 25.55
C PHE A 85 -9.26 -13.22 26.82
N GLY A 86 -9.56 -12.31 27.76
CA GLY A 86 -8.85 -12.19 29.04
C GLY A 86 -7.43 -11.61 28.92
N LEU A 87 -7.18 -10.72 27.96
CA LEU A 87 -5.84 -10.16 27.76
C LEU A 87 -5.58 -9.03 28.75
N LYS A 88 -4.43 -9.10 29.45
CA LYS A 88 -4.00 -8.06 30.41
C LYS A 88 -3.74 -6.71 29.73
N SER A 89 -3.23 -6.75 28.51
CA SER A 89 -2.99 -5.57 27.67
C SER A 89 -3.55 -5.81 26.27
N GLY A 90 -3.86 -4.71 25.59
CA GLY A 90 -4.21 -4.77 24.18
C GLY A 90 -3.00 -5.09 23.31
N LEU A 91 -3.24 -5.54 22.08
CA LEU A 91 -2.18 -5.68 21.09
C LEU A 91 -2.11 -4.43 20.20
N SER A 92 -0.94 -4.20 19.60
CA SER A 92 -0.80 -3.21 18.52
C SER A 92 -1.68 -3.57 17.32
N HIS A 93 -2.15 -2.58 16.58
CA HIS A 93 -2.91 -2.75 15.32
C HIS A 93 -2.16 -3.60 14.29
N ARG A 94 -0.82 -3.57 14.34
CA ARG A 94 0.06 -4.45 13.58
C ARG A 94 -0.22 -5.95 13.82
N TYR A 95 -0.53 -6.36 15.05
CA TYR A 95 -0.95 -7.75 15.36
C TYR A 95 -2.33 -8.09 14.78
N TYR A 96 -3.15 -7.10 14.45
CA TYR A 96 -4.53 -7.30 14.07
C TYR A 96 -4.81 -7.09 12.60
N PHE A 97 -4.06 -6.26 11.87
CA PHE A 97 -4.44 -5.88 10.51
C PHE A 97 -3.23 -5.56 9.61
N HIS A 98 -2.03 -6.09 9.86
CA HIS A 98 -0.84 -5.85 9.00
C HIS A 98 -0.41 -7.14 8.32
N TRP A 99 -1.32 -7.69 7.52
CA TRP A 99 -1.13 -8.83 6.63
C TRP A 99 -1.54 -8.41 5.20
N GLY A 100 -1.66 -9.31 4.23
CA GLY A 100 -2.07 -8.93 2.86
C GLY A 100 -3.55 -8.52 2.75
N TYR A 101 -3.90 -7.53 1.90
CA TYR A 101 -5.26 -6.97 1.85
C TYR A 101 -6.38 -8.02 1.67
N ASN A 102 -6.15 -9.02 0.82
CA ASN A 102 -7.08 -10.14 0.59
C ASN A 102 -6.74 -11.41 1.37
N GLU A 103 -5.74 -11.36 2.25
CA GLU A 103 -5.35 -12.49 3.06
C GLU A 103 -6.35 -12.77 4.19
N ASN A 104 -6.29 -14.02 4.63
CA ASN A 104 -6.98 -14.48 5.81
C ASN A 104 -5.93 -14.87 6.87
N PRO A 105 -5.87 -14.16 8.02
CA PRO A 105 -4.87 -14.41 9.07
C PRO A 105 -4.92 -15.84 9.64
N LYS A 106 -6.02 -16.58 9.44
CA LYS A 106 -6.10 -18.01 9.76
C LYS A 106 -5.18 -18.88 8.90
N HIS A 107 -4.60 -18.37 7.82
CA HIS A 107 -3.76 -19.17 6.92
C HIS A 107 -2.30 -18.71 6.90
N THR A 108 -1.98 -17.58 7.52
CA THR A 108 -0.61 -17.07 7.68
C THR A 108 0.07 -17.69 8.91
N ALA A 109 0.99 -18.63 8.68
CA ALA A 109 1.70 -19.36 9.74
C ALA A 109 2.49 -18.43 10.68
N ASP A 110 3.17 -17.42 10.14
CA ASP A 110 3.92 -16.45 10.93
C ASP A 110 3.00 -15.64 11.84
N HIS A 111 1.88 -15.15 11.32
CA HIS A 111 0.91 -14.40 12.11
C HIS A 111 0.35 -15.24 13.27
N LYS A 112 0.08 -16.53 13.02
CA LYS A 112 -0.29 -17.47 14.09
C LYS A 112 0.78 -17.61 15.14
N ARG A 113 2.04 -17.74 14.73
CA ARG A 113 3.19 -17.85 15.65
C ARG A 113 3.30 -16.59 16.52
N TYR A 114 3.20 -15.40 15.93
CA TYR A 114 3.29 -14.12 16.65
C TYR A 114 2.14 -13.91 17.62
N LEU A 115 0.89 -14.15 17.20
CA LEU A 115 -0.26 -14.03 18.09
C LEU A 115 -0.16 -15.04 19.26
N ARG A 116 0.23 -16.29 19.00
CA ARG A 116 0.39 -17.29 20.08
C ARG A 116 1.41 -16.86 21.12
N GLY A 117 2.53 -16.28 20.71
CA GLY A 117 3.58 -15.82 21.64
C GLY A 117 3.23 -14.58 22.45
N LYS A 118 2.20 -13.81 22.07
CA LYS A 118 1.77 -12.59 22.78
C LYS A 118 0.48 -12.74 23.56
N VAL A 119 -0.37 -13.67 23.15
CA VAL A 119 -1.65 -13.96 23.79
C VAL A 119 -1.49 -15.04 24.86
N ASP A 120 -0.26 -15.28 25.32
CA ASP A 120 0.02 -16.19 26.43
C ASP A 120 -0.47 -15.55 27.74
N ILE A 121 -1.53 -16.11 28.33
CA ILE A 121 -2.15 -15.59 29.55
C ILE A 121 -1.57 -16.38 30.70
N ASP A 122 -0.78 -15.72 31.56
CA ASP A 122 -0.19 -16.34 32.76
C ASP A 122 0.66 -17.60 32.45
N GLY A 123 1.35 -17.60 31.31
CA GLY A 123 2.18 -18.72 30.85
C GLY A 123 1.38 -19.94 30.36
N ARG A 124 0.07 -19.77 30.09
CA ARG A 124 -0.78 -20.77 29.44
C ARG A 124 -1.09 -20.32 28.01
N SER A 125 -0.53 -21.05 27.06
CA SER A 125 -0.88 -20.89 25.65
C SER A 125 -2.39 -21.00 25.48
N LEU A 126 -3.00 -20.07 24.74
CA LEU A 126 -4.41 -20.19 24.37
C LEU A 126 -4.67 -21.55 23.73
N ASP A 127 -5.70 -22.24 24.20
CA ASP A 127 -6.13 -23.49 23.59
C ASP A 127 -6.57 -23.24 22.13
N ARG A 128 -6.59 -24.32 21.33
CA ARG A 128 -6.92 -24.26 19.90
C ARG A 128 -8.28 -23.60 19.64
N ARG A 129 -9.30 -23.89 20.46
CA ARG A 129 -10.66 -23.35 20.29
C ARG A 129 -10.69 -21.85 20.56
N THR A 130 -9.96 -21.40 21.57
CA THR A 130 -9.83 -19.98 21.89
C THR A 130 -9.08 -19.22 20.80
N MET A 131 -8.00 -19.79 20.25
CA MET A 131 -7.32 -19.23 19.07
C MET A 131 -8.24 -19.16 17.85
N ASP A 132 -9.02 -20.21 17.57
CA ASP A 132 -9.96 -20.22 16.45
C ASP A 132 -11.07 -19.16 16.59
N ARG A 133 -11.54 -18.91 17.82
CA ARG A 133 -12.45 -17.80 18.15
C ARG A 133 -11.79 -16.44 17.93
N LEU A 134 -10.54 -16.26 18.37
CA LEU A 134 -9.79 -15.02 18.17
C LEU A 134 -9.65 -14.70 16.68
N PHE A 135 -9.20 -15.67 15.88
CA PHE A 135 -9.10 -15.47 14.43
C PHE A 135 -10.44 -15.23 13.76
N SER A 136 -11.53 -15.82 14.25
CA SER A 136 -12.86 -15.54 13.72
C SER A 136 -13.29 -14.10 14.00
N ALA A 137 -12.98 -13.58 15.19
CA ALA A 137 -13.21 -12.18 15.52
C ALA A 137 -12.35 -11.23 14.67
N LEU A 138 -11.07 -11.56 14.47
CA LEU A 138 -10.16 -10.80 13.59
C LEU A 138 -10.69 -10.75 12.15
N ASN A 139 -11.10 -11.89 11.58
CA ASN A 139 -11.65 -11.93 10.22
C ASN A 139 -12.95 -11.14 10.10
N TYR A 140 -13.81 -11.18 11.12
CA TYR A 140 -15.04 -10.41 11.12
C TYR A 140 -14.74 -8.90 11.10
N GLU A 141 -13.88 -8.43 11.99
CA GLU A 141 -13.49 -7.02 12.05
C GLU A 141 -12.75 -6.58 10.78
N TRP A 142 -11.87 -7.42 10.24
CA TRP A 142 -11.17 -7.12 9.00
C TRP A 142 -12.12 -6.93 7.82
N ARG A 143 -13.13 -7.79 7.67
CA ARG A 143 -14.17 -7.61 6.63
C ARG A 143 -14.90 -6.27 6.78
N LYS A 144 -15.24 -5.88 8.03
CA LYS A 144 -15.87 -4.58 8.29
C LYS A 144 -14.97 -3.41 7.87
N ARG A 145 -13.68 -3.47 8.19
CA ARG A 145 -12.67 -2.48 7.77
C ARG A 145 -12.50 -2.41 6.26
N LYS A 146 -12.40 -3.56 5.59
CA LYS A 146 -12.40 -3.61 4.12
C LYS A 146 -13.64 -2.97 3.51
N SER A 147 -14.82 -3.24 4.06
CA SER A 147 -16.05 -2.59 3.61
C SER A 147 -16.08 -1.08 3.91
N GLN A 148 -15.36 -0.58 4.92
CA GLN A 148 -15.18 0.85 5.13
C GLN A 148 -14.28 1.46 4.04
N ILE A 149 -13.12 0.85 3.79
CA ILE A 149 -12.19 1.28 2.74
C ILE A 149 -12.88 1.27 1.37
N ASP A 150 -13.56 0.17 1.02
CA ASP A 150 -14.28 0.04 -0.25
C ASP A 150 -15.40 1.09 -0.39
N ARG A 151 -16.15 1.40 0.69
CA ARG A 151 -17.14 2.47 0.67
C ARG A 151 -16.52 3.86 0.48
N VAL A 152 -15.35 4.11 1.08
CA VAL A 152 -14.64 5.38 0.89
C VAL A 152 -14.19 5.52 -0.56
N ILE A 153 -13.57 4.48 -1.13
CA ILE A 153 -13.15 4.48 -2.54
C ILE A 153 -14.37 4.58 -3.46
N SER A 154 -15.40 3.76 -3.27
CA SER A 154 -16.59 3.75 -4.12
C SER A 154 -17.34 5.09 -4.14
N ARG A 155 -17.43 5.79 -3.02
CA ARG A 155 -18.09 7.11 -2.95
C ARG A 155 -17.31 8.20 -3.67
N ASN A 156 -15.98 8.12 -3.70
CA ASN A 156 -15.12 9.18 -4.23
C ASN A 156 -14.59 8.88 -5.63
N MET A 157 -14.54 7.60 -6.01
CA MET A 157 -14.00 7.07 -7.26
C MET A 157 -15.02 6.11 -7.88
N SER A 158 -16.26 6.57 -7.99
CA SER A 158 -17.38 5.79 -8.55
C SER A 158 -17.11 5.35 -9.99
N PHE A 159 -16.23 6.06 -10.70
CA PHE A 159 -15.79 5.76 -12.06
C PHE A 159 -14.87 4.56 -12.19
N LEU A 160 -14.26 4.12 -11.10
CA LEU A 160 -13.50 2.87 -11.09
C LEU A 160 -14.47 1.69 -11.04
N SER A 161 -14.23 0.67 -11.86
CA SER A 161 -14.93 -0.60 -11.76
C SER A 161 -14.68 -1.26 -10.38
N PRO A 162 -15.55 -2.19 -9.92
CA PRO A 162 -15.33 -2.89 -8.66
C PRO A 162 -13.94 -3.55 -8.55
N ARG A 163 -13.44 -4.11 -9.67
CA ARG A 163 -12.11 -4.71 -9.76
C ARG A 163 -11.00 -3.67 -9.54
N GLU A 164 -11.09 -2.51 -10.18
CA GLU A 164 -10.10 -1.44 -10.05
C GLU A 164 -10.13 -0.82 -8.65
N ARG A 165 -11.31 -0.66 -8.04
CA ARG A 165 -11.45 -0.19 -6.65
C ARG A 165 -10.77 -1.13 -5.67
N GLU A 166 -10.97 -2.43 -5.83
CA GLU A 166 -10.27 -3.44 -5.04
C GLU A 166 -8.75 -3.37 -5.26
N GLY A 167 -8.32 -3.17 -6.51
CA GLY A 167 -6.91 -3.01 -6.86
C GLY A 167 -6.26 -1.81 -6.17
N LEU A 168 -6.93 -0.66 -6.21
CA LEU A 168 -6.50 0.55 -5.52
C LEU A 168 -6.48 0.36 -4.00
N ALA A 169 -7.50 -0.27 -3.42
CA ALA A 169 -7.54 -0.55 -1.99
C ALA A 169 -6.34 -1.41 -1.54
N ALA A 170 -6.00 -2.43 -2.32
CA ALA A 170 -4.84 -3.28 -2.07
C ALA A 170 -3.51 -2.49 -2.17
N ILE A 171 -3.35 -1.63 -3.17
CA ILE A 171 -2.16 -0.77 -3.32
C ILE A 171 -2.00 0.16 -2.12
N LEU A 172 -3.05 0.90 -1.76
CA LEU A 172 -3.03 1.83 -0.63
C LEU A 172 -2.68 1.12 0.67
N TYR A 173 -3.33 -0.01 0.92
CA TYR A 173 -3.08 -0.80 2.11
C TYR A 173 -1.66 -1.40 2.16
N SER A 174 -1.12 -1.87 1.03
CA SER A 174 0.27 -2.33 0.97
C SER A 174 1.27 -1.19 1.19
N ILE A 175 1.05 0.01 0.62
CA ILE A 175 1.91 1.19 0.87
C ILE A 175 1.90 1.55 2.36
N HIS A 176 0.73 1.51 2.99
CA HIS A 176 0.59 1.77 4.42
C HIS A 176 1.46 0.81 5.25
N ILE A 177 1.32 -0.50 5.02
CA ILE A 177 2.09 -1.52 5.74
C ILE A 177 3.59 -1.38 5.45
N LEU A 178 4.00 -1.12 4.21
CA LEU A 178 5.39 -0.86 3.86
C LEU A 178 5.96 0.34 4.63
N GLY A 179 5.14 1.37 4.86
CA GLY A 179 5.47 2.52 5.70
C GLY A 179 5.87 2.13 7.12
N ASP A 180 5.24 1.11 7.70
CA ASP A 180 5.60 0.65 9.05
C ASP A 180 6.95 -0.06 9.14
N TYR A 181 7.44 -0.64 8.05
CA TYR A 181 8.80 -1.21 8.02
C TYR A 181 9.86 -0.12 8.02
N SER A 182 9.51 1.09 7.57
CA SER A 182 10.45 2.23 7.47
C SER A 182 10.66 2.96 8.80
N THR A 183 9.93 2.60 9.87
CA THR A 183 10.12 3.22 11.20
C THR A 183 11.39 2.68 11.88
N ASP A 184 12.32 3.57 12.25
CA ASP A 184 13.70 3.28 12.68
C ASP A 184 13.85 2.46 13.98
N SER A 185 12.77 2.08 14.67
CA SER A 185 12.88 1.28 15.89
C SER A 185 12.55 -0.19 15.65
N ARG A 186 13.55 -1.03 15.89
CA ARG A 186 13.51 -2.50 15.78
C ARG A 186 12.42 -3.13 16.66
N GLU A 187 12.06 -2.48 17.76
CA GLU A 187 10.95 -2.87 18.64
C GLU A 187 9.56 -2.60 18.04
N GLN A 188 9.42 -1.62 17.14
CA GLN A 188 8.16 -1.34 16.45
C GLN A 188 7.94 -2.30 15.26
N MET A 189 8.99 -2.81 14.61
CA MET A 189 8.86 -3.74 13.47
C MET A 189 8.22 -5.08 13.85
N THR A 190 8.15 -5.42 15.14
CA THR A 190 7.43 -6.62 15.60
C THR A 190 6.00 -6.20 15.94
N PRO A 191 4.96 -6.68 15.24
CA PRO A 191 4.87 -7.78 14.28
C PRO A 191 4.39 -7.32 12.89
N LEU A 192 5.30 -7.02 11.98
CA LEU A 192 4.91 -6.94 10.58
C LEU A 192 4.89 -8.36 9.99
N ALA A 193 4.00 -8.62 9.04
CA ALA A 193 3.99 -9.90 8.31
C ALA A 193 5.34 -10.13 7.60
N SER A 194 5.53 -11.27 6.93
CA SER A 194 6.57 -11.32 5.90
C SER A 194 6.21 -10.34 4.77
N LEU A 195 7.19 -9.86 4.01
CA LEU A 195 6.92 -8.98 2.87
C LEU A 195 6.20 -9.69 1.73
N ASP A 196 6.34 -11.01 1.60
CA ASP A 196 5.79 -11.80 0.50
C ASP A 196 4.26 -11.62 0.29
N PRO A 197 3.40 -11.77 1.32
CA PRO A 197 1.97 -11.45 1.17
C PRO A 197 1.71 -10.01 0.75
N ILE A 198 2.46 -9.04 1.27
CA ILE A 198 2.26 -7.61 0.97
C ILE A 198 2.60 -7.32 -0.49
N VAL A 199 3.69 -7.90 -0.97
CA VAL A 199 4.18 -7.78 -2.35
C VAL A 199 3.26 -8.49 -3.34
N ARG A 200 2.75 -9.68 -2.98
CA ARG A 200 1.75 -10.38 -3.78
C ARG A 200 0.49 -9.55 -3.94
N GLU A 201 -0.02 -8.98 -2.85
CA GLU A 201 -1.22 -8.14 -2.87
C GLU A 201 -1.00 -6.83 -3.62
N LEU A 202 0.16 -6.20 -3.45
CA LEU A 202 0.54 -5.00 -4.19
C LEU A 202 0.59 -5.27 -5.70
N THR A 203 1.26 -6.37 -6.11
CA THR A 203 1.34 -6.79 -7.51
C THR A 203 -0.03 -7.14 -8.08
N GLY A 204 -0.85 -7.86 -7.32
CA GLY A 204 -2.25 -8.14 -7.68
C GLY A 204 -3.08 -6.87 -7.82
N GLY A 205 -2.85 -5.89 -6.93
CA GLY A 205 -3.49 -4.58 -6.95
C GLY A 205 -3.13 -3.77 -8.19
N LEU A 206 -1.85 -3.69 -8.54
CA LEU A 206 -1.36 -3.06 -9.77
C LEU A 206 -2.01 -3.68 -11.01
N ASN A 207 -2.06 -5.02 -11.08
CA ASN A 207 -2.69 -5.73 -12.19
C ASN A 207 -4.22 -5.52 -12.27
N LYS A 208 -4.89 -5.37 -11.12
CA LYS A 208 -6.33 -5.07 -11.07
C LYS A 208 -6.61 -3.62 -11.49
N LEU A 209 -5.78 -2.67 -11.09
CA LEU A 209 -5.96 -1.25 -11.35
C LEU A 209 -5.53 -0.83 -12.77
N PHE A 210 -4.44 -1.37 -13.30
CA PHE A 210 -3.88 -0.96 -14.60
C PHE A 210 -4.08 -2.00 -15.71
N GLY A 211 -4.55 -3.20 -15.35
CA GLY A 211 -4.69 -4.33 -16.28
C GLY A 211 -3.40 -5.13 -16.44
N SER A 212 -3.52 -6.45 -16.59
CA SER A 212 -2.37 -7.37 -16.71
C SER A 212 -1.60 -7.26 -18.03
N GLY A 213 -2.15 -6.56 -19.02
CA GLY A 213 -1.48 -6.29 -20.31
C GLY A 213 -0.64 -5.01 -20.32
N ASN A 214 -0.68 -4.21 -19.24
CA ASN A 214 0.07 -2.96 -19.17
C ASN A 214 1.56 -3.26 -18.86
N SER A 215 2.43 -3.04 -19.84
CA SER A 215 3.87 -3.35 -19.73
C SER A 215 4.57 -2.54 -18.65
N ALA A 216 4.17 -1.29 -18.43
CA ALA A 216 4.76 -0.43 -17.41
C ALA A 216 4.33 -0.88 -15.99
N SER A 217 3.06 -1.27 -15.80
CA SER A 217 2.59 -1.92 -14.57
C SER A 217 3.30 -3.24 -14.31
N ALA A 218 3.50 -4.06 -15.36
CA ALA A 218 4.24 -5.32 -15.25
C ALA A 218 5.71 -5.10 -14.88
N SER A 219 6.35 -4.07 -15.44
CA SER A 219 7.71 -3.65 -15.10
C SER A 219 7.79 -3.23 -13.63
N LEU A 220 6.89 -2.35 -13.17
CA LEU A 220 6.82 -1.93 -11.77
C LEU A 220 6.64 -3.12 -10.82
N ALA A 221 5.68 -4.00 -11.10
CA ALA A 221 5.46 -5.22 -10.32
C ALA A 221 6.70 -6.12 -10.30
N GLY A 222 7.42 -6.25 -11.43
CA GLY A 222 8.67 -7.00 -11.52
C GLY A 222 9.77 -6.41 -10.64
N GLY A 223 9.91 -5.08 -10.61
CA GLY A 223 10.87 -4.39 -9.74
C GLY A 223 10.56 -4.57 -8.25
N VAL A 224 9.29 -4.44 -7.87
CA VAL A 224 8.82 -4.70 -6.49
C VAL A 224 9.12 -6.15 -6.08
N TRP A 225 8.75 -7.12 -6.93
CA TRP A 225 8.99 -8.53 -6.67
C TRP A 225 10.47 -8.87 -6.53
N PHE A 226 11.30 -8.38 -7.47
CA PHE A 226 12.75 -8.58 -7.41
C PHE A 226 13.33 -8.05 -6.10
N ARG A 227 12.89 -6.86 -5.66
CA ARG A 227 13.43 -6.26 -4.45
C ARG A 227 13.03 -6.98 -3.17
N SER A 228 11.83 -7.55 -3.11
CA SER A 228 11.38 -8.31 -1.93
C SER A 228 12.08 -9.66 -1.76
N HIS A 229 12.68 -10.20 -2.82
CA HIS A 229 13.40 -11.49 -2.81
C HIS A 229 14.93 -11.31 -2.81
N CYS A 230 15.42 -10.13 -2.45
CA CYS A 230 16.85 -9.89 -2.29
C CYS A 230 17.30 -10.34 -0.89
N ASP A 231 17.56 -11.64 -0.72
CA ASP A 231 17.87 -12.30 0.58
C ASP A 231 19.08 -11.71 1.34
N PHE A 232 19.96 -10.98 0.64
CA PHE A 232 21.13 -10.32 1.22
C PHE A 232 20.80 -8.96 1.88
N ILE A 233 19.53 -8.55 1.86
CA ILE A 233 19.06 -7.26 2.39
C ILE A 233 18.04 -7.52 3.50
N LYS A 234 18.13 -6.77 4.59
CA LYS A 234 17.16 -6.84 5.70
C LYS A 234 15.76 -6.42 5.21
N GLU A 235 14.70 -7.08 5.68
CA GLU A 235 13.32 -6.78 5.28
C GLU A 235 12.94 -5.29 5.42
N GLY A 236 13.35 -4.61 6.49
CA GLY A 236 13.09 -3.18 6.64
C GLY A 236 13.68 -2.33 5.50
N GLN A 237 14.87 -2.70 5.02
CA GLN A 237 15.50 -2.05 3.88
C GLN A 237 14.80 -2.46 2.58
N GLN A 238 14.44 -3.74 2.40
CA GLN A 238 13.65 -4.18 1.23
C GLN A 238 12.34 -3.39 1.10
N ALA A 239 11.60 -3.20 2.20
CA ALA A 239 10.37 -2.42 2.23
C ALA A 239 10.60 -0.95 1.86
N GLN A 240 11.66 -0.35 2.40
CA GLN A 240 12.07 1.01 2.05
C GLN A 240 12.39 1.15 0.56
N ASP A 241 13.08 0.17 -0.02
CA ASP A 241 13.42 0.19 -1.43
C ASP A 241 12.19 -0.02 -2.32
N ILE A 242 11.25 -0.87 -1.89
CA ILE A 242 9.96 -1.01 -2.56
C ILE A 242 9.20 0.32 -2.54
N LEU A 243 9.15 1.04 -1.41
CA LEU A 243 8.55 2.37 -1.34
C LEU A 243 9.23 3.35 -2.30
N ASN A 244 10.55 3.34 -2.38
CA ASN A 244 11.29 4.21 -3.32
C ASN A 244 10.95 3.89 -4.78
N ILE A 245 10.84 2.60 -5.13
CA ILE A 245 10.40 2.15 -6.46
C ILE A 245 8.98 2.65 -6.75
N LEU A 246 8.06 2.54 -5.78
CA LEU A 246 6.68 3.04 -5.94
C LEU A 246 6.67 4.55 -6.14
N MET A 247 7.37 5.34 -5.31
CA MET A 247 7.45 6.79 -5.46
C MET A 247 8.04 7.23 -6.81
N ALA A 248 9.00 6.49 -7.35
CA ALA A 248 9.63 6.83 -8.62
C ALA A 248 8.76 6.49 -9.85
N HIS A 249 7.91 5.46 -9.77
CA HIS A 249 7.30 4.86 -10.95
C HIS A 249 5.77 4.76 -10.92
N LEU A 250 5.15 4.65 -9.75
CA LEU A 250 3.70 4.60 -9.66
C LEU A 250 3.02 5.91 -10.12
N PRO A 251 3.56 7.12 -9.86
CA PRO A 251 2.95 8.37 -10.35
C PRO A 251 2.68 8.40 -11.86
N SER A 252 3.64 7.96 -12.66
CA SER A 252 3.54 7.98 -14.13
C SER A 252 2.55 6.96 -14.69
N LEU A 253 2.18 5.95 -13.90
CA LEU A 253 1.06 5.04 -14.20
C LEU A 253 -0.26 5.61 -13.69
N PHE A 254 -0.24 6.15 -12.48
CA PHE A 254 -1.45 6.49 -11.74
C PHE A 254 -2.14 7.71 -12.31
N ALA A 255 -1.43 8.83 -12.47
CA ALA A 255 -2.03 10.09 -12.90
C ALA A 255 -2.69 9.98 -14.29
N PRO A 256 -2.01 9.49 -15.35
CA PRO A 256 -2.63 9.38 -16.67
C PRO A 256 -3.83 8.44 -16.69
N ALA A 257 -3.77 7.36 -15.89
CA ALA A 257 -4.85 6.39 -15.83
C ALA A 257 -6.08 6.94 -15.06
N MET A 258 -5.88 7.82 -14.09
CA MET A 258 -7.01 8.51 -13.44
C MET A 258 -7.61 9.56 -14.38
N ASP A 259 -6.77 10.36 -15.04
CA ASP A 259 -7.20 11.39 -15.99
C ASP A 259 -8.05 10.79 -17.12
N GLN A 260 -7.55 9.73 -17.78
CA GLN A 260 -8.28 9.06 -18.86
C GLN A 260 -9.67 8.55 -18.42
N ARG A 261 -9.79 8.05 -17.19
CA ARG A 261 -11.06 7.54 -16.66
C ARG A 261 -12.02 8.67 -16.30
N MET A 262 -11.50 9.79 -15.81
CA MET A 262 -12.28 10.97 -15.50
C MET A 262 -12.77 11.67 -16.77
N ASP A 263 -11.94 11.75 -17.81
CA ASP A 263 -12.31 12.32 -19.11
C ASP A 263 -13.45 11.55 -19.79
N GLY A 264 -13.47 10.22 -19.61
CA GLY A 264 -14.58 9.36 -20.06
C GLY A 264 -15.92 9.64 -19.37
N LEU A 265 -15.96 10.43 -18.29
CA LEU A 265 -17.16 10.81 -17.54
C LEU A 265 -17.67 12.22 -17.85
N ILE A 266 -17.01 12.97 -18.75
CA ILE A 266 -17.41 14.34 -19.17
C ILE A 266 -18.71 14.30 -20.03
N LEU A 267 -19.70 13.55 -19.57
CA LEU A 267 -21.10 13.61 -19.96
C LEU A 267 -22.01 13.95 -18.75
N ASP A 268 -21.45 14.03 -17.53
CA ASP A 268 -22.16 14.47 -16.33
C ASP A 268 -21.68 15.88 -15.89
N PRO A 269 -22.54 16.92 -15.94
CA PRO A 269 -22.21 18.29 -15.52
C PRO A 269 -21.67 18.43 -14.10
N TYR A 270 -22.02 17.52 -13.18
CA TYR A 270 -21.51 17.54 -11.80
C TYR A 270 -20.04 17.08 -11.71
N MET A 271 -19.60 16.22 -12.62
CA MET A 271 -18.21 15.77 -12.69
C MET A 271 -17.30 16.78 -13.40
N ALA A 272 -17.82 17.53 -14.37
CA ALA A 272 -17.09 18.59 -15.08
C ALA A 272 -16.47 19.63 -14.12
N TRP A 273 -17.21 20.05 -13.08
CA TRP A 273 -16.72 20.99 -12.06
C TRP A 273 -15.53 20.44 -11.24
N ARG A 274 -15.47 19.12 -11.00
CA ARG A 274 -14.33 18.49 -10.30
C ARG A 274 -13.09 18.41 -11.19
N ILE A 275 -13.26 18.20 -12.50
CA ILE A 275 -12.16 18.08 -13.47
C ILE A 275 -11.48 19.44 -13.72
N GLU A 276 -12.26 20.52 -13.84
CA GLU A 276 -11.71 21.89 -14.01
C GLU A 276 -10.79 22.31 -12.86
N ASN A 277 -10.98 21.76 -11.66
CA ASN A 277 -10.11 22.01 -10.51
C ASN A 277 -8.91 21.06 -10.41
N TRP A 278 -8.84 20.02 -11.26
CA TRP A 278 -7.76 19.04 -11.32
C TRP A 278 -6.77 19.34 -12.47
N SER A 279 -7.26 19.73 -13.65
CA SER A 279 -6.44 19.99 -14.84
C SER A 279 -5.58 21.25 -14.78
N LEU A 280 -5.85 22.16 -13.84
CA LEU A 280 -5.04 23.38 -13.61
C LEU A 280 -3.67 23.12 -12.97
N VAL A 281 -3.33 21.86 -12.67
CA VAL A 281 -2.09 21.49 -11.95
C VAL A 281 -1.06 20.81 -12.88
N GLY A 282 -1.30 20.76 -14.19
CA GLY A 282 -0.53 19.92 -15.13
C GLY A 282 0.21 20.62 -16.27
N SER A 283 0.54 21.92 -16.20
CA SER A 283 1.37 22.55 -17.23
C SER A 283 2.34 23.57 -16.64
N PRO A 284 3.67 23.39 -16.77
CA PRO A 284 4.62 24.44 -16.46
C PRO A 284 4.46 25.53 -17.53
N SER A 285 3.74 26.61 -17.19
CA SER A 285 3.72 27.79 -18.04
C SER A 285 5.14 28.37 -18.06
N GLY A 286 5.84 28.13 -19.17
CA GLY A 286 7.14 28.72 -19.46
C GLY A 286 7.10 30.22 -19.24
N GLY A 287 7.94 30.69 -18.31
CA GLY A 287 8.07 32.09 -17.99
C GLY A 287 8.43 32.90 -19.23
N ARG A 288 7.56 33.86 -19.57
CA ARG A 288 7.96 35.03 -20.33
C ARG A 288 8.88 35.87 -19.44
N THR A 289 10.16 35.87 -19.76
CA THR A 289 11.07 36.91 -19.29
C THR A 289 10.67 38.23 -19.95
N LYS A 290 10.36 39.22 -19.11
CA LYS A 290 10.48 40.64 -19.47
C LYS A 290 11.90 41.05 -19.13
N HIS A 291 12.69 41.43 -20.14
CA HIS A 291 13.64 42.54 -20.15
C HIS A 291 14.05 42.81 -21.60
#